data_AF-A0A3D0DT31-F1
#
_entry.id   AF-A0A3D0DT31-F1
#
_cell.length_a   1.000
_cell.length_b   1.000
_cell.length_c   1.000
_cell.angle_alpha   90.00
_cell.angle_beta   90.00
_cell.angle_gamma   90.00
#
_symmetry.space_group_name_H-M   'P 1'
#
loop_
_entity.id
_entity.type
_entity.pdbx_description
1 polymer ?
#
loop_
_entity_poly.entity_id
_entity_poly.type
_entity_poly.pdbx_seq_one_letter_code
_entity_poly.pdbx_strand_id
1 'polypeptide(L)'
;MLPASILALPAIAPEVPAQYVLPGDDALAVPLTIALLEAGVISDAMLRTPRNALLVEVFGAQEKHLAERALAHWWTKLIRARPCKFFRWELHVQQLEDTGHGHDKAHTAWFCFTRMGCGNNFPPRFALSKGIEHLERLLEGFGQTVLAVLQDATLLLPDAHTPWGALGWVEAVHWRYSDNDIELLENRRIECGYDTVAELVENEHVVTREVFYRELPKWVCAPKRVRSRAEIEAAASTVFALQVVAVCDALHALVSQSDFILTPADKGTYRCGRETIDGSMILLWKQHDVIGEMIDEYLNELGNCGEYCDFIDANPVPMTAAGVHEFMTKTEQAIQVAVLTEKLILLLGEEF
;
A
#
# COMPACT_ATOMS: atom_id res chain seq x y z
N MET A 1 -56.18 33.50 26.44
CA MET A 1 -55.92 32.18 25.80
C MET A 1 -54.76 32.38 24.84
N LEU A 2 -53.60 31.81 25.11
CA LEU A 2 -52.50 31.81 24.14
C LEU A 2 -52.88 30.84 23.01
N PRO A 3 -52.68 31.22 21.73
CA PRO A 3 -52.97 30.32 20.62
C PRO A 3 -52.08 29.07 20.73
N ALA A 4 -52.68 27.90 20.52
CA ALA A 4 -52.05 26.57 20.65
C ALA A 4 -50.81 26.34 19.76
N SER A 5 -50.39 27.33 18.99
CA SER A 5 -49.32 27.28 17.99
C SER A 5 -47.91 27.53 18.53
N ILE A 6 -47.74 28.03 19.76
CA ILE A 6 -46.39 28.30 20.34
C ILE A 6 -45.75 27.04 20.94
N LEU A 7 -46.53 25.96 21.12
CA LEU A 7 -46.06 24.67 21.66
C LEU A 7 -46.01 23.55 20.61
N ALA A 8 -46.26 23.88 19.33
CA ALA A 8 -46.12 22.90 18.26
C ALA A 8 -44.65 22.77 17.87
N LEU A 9 -44.13 21.53 17.86
CA LEU A 9 -42.83 21.24 17.29
C LEU A 9 -42.82 21.74 15.83
N PRO A 10 -41.78 22.45 15.38
CA PRO A 10 -41.70 22.90 14.00
C PRO A 10 -41.78 21.70 13.07
N ALA A 11 -42.76 21.71 12.17
CA ALA A 11 -42.87 20.67 11.15
C ALA A 11 -41.73 20.84 10.16
N ILE A 12 -41.04 19.75 9.87
CA ILE A 12 -40.03 19.68 8.82
C ILE A 12 -40.68 20.14 7.50
N ALA A 13 -40.00 21.02 6.77
CA ALA A 13 -40.51 21.55 5.50
C ALA A 13 -40.81 20.39 4.53
N PRO A 14 -41.86 20.46 3.68
CA PRO A 14 -42.23 19.37 2.77
C PRO A 14 -41.13 18.95 1.80
N GLU A 15 -40.15 19.83 1.60
CA GLU A 15 -38.99 19.69 0.73
C GLU A 15 -37.88 18.81 1.33
N VAL A 16 -37.91 18.60 2.65
CA VAL A 16 -36.93 17.78 3.36
C VAL A 16 -37.43 16.34 3.39
N PRO A 17 -36.70 15.37 2.79
CA PRO A 17 -37.12 13.98 2.74
C PRO A 17 -37.39 13.42 4.14
N ALA A 18 -38.59 12.87 4.35
CA ALA A 18 -38.98 12.24 5.62
C ALA A 18 -38.17 10.98 5.95
N GLN A 19 -37.46 10.43 4.96
CA GLN A 19 -36.49 9.35 5.10
C GLN A 19 -35.24 9.72 4.33
N TYR A 20 -34.11 9.68 5.03
CA TYR A 20 -32.80 9.69 4.41
C TYR A 20 -32.46 8.23 4.04
N VAL A 21 -32.68 7.86 2.77
CA VAL A 21 -32.14 6.61 2.24
C VAL A 21 -30.67 6.88 1.97
N LEU A 22 -29.80 6.45 2.88
CA LEU A 22 -28.39 6.24 2.54
C LEU A 22 -28.40 5.37 1.27
N PRO A 23 -27.75 5.77 0.15
CA PRO A 23 -27.65 4.92 -1.03
C PRO A 23 -27.11 3.57 -0.59
N GLY A 24 -28.03 2.61 -0.48
CA GLY A 24 -27.81 1.38 0.28
C GLY A 24 -26.97 0.40 -0.52
N ASP A 25 -26.36 -0.54 0.21
CA ASP A 25 -25.59 -1.72 -0.23
C ASP A 25 -26.00 -2.35 -1.58
N ASP A 26 -27.27 -2.21 -1.99
CA ASP A 26 -27.83 -2.71 -3.24
C ASP A 26 -27.26 -2.03 -4.51
N ALA A 27 -26.86 -0.76 -4.43
CA ALA A 27 -26.32 -0.02 -5.59
C ALA A 27 -25.00 -0.59 -6.11
N LEU A 28 -24.21 -1.20 -5.21
CA LEU A 28 -22.98 -1.91 -5.53
C LEU A 28 -23.25 -3.39 -5.84
N ALA A 29 -24.10 -4.03 -5.05
CA ALA A 29 -24.24 -5.48 -5.05
C ALA A 29 -24.69 -6.04 -6.42
N VAL A 30 -25.71 -5.47 -7.05
CA VAL A 30 -26.26 -6.01 -8.30
C VAL A 30 -25.28 -5.86 -9.48
N PRO A 31 -24.75 -4.65 -9.79
CA PRO A 31 -23.82 -4.50 -10.92
C PRO A 31 -22.53 -5.29 -10.74
N LEU A 32 -21.99 -5.34 -9.50
CA LEU A 32 -20.81 -6.14 -9.19
C LEU A 32 -21.09 -7.64 -9.39
N THR A 33 -22.24 -8.15 -8.95
CA THR A 33 -22.60 -9.57 -9.12
C THR A 33 -22.70 -9.93 -10.60
N ILE A 34 -23.31 -9.07 -11.43
CA ILE A 34 -23.36 -9.27 -12.88
C ILE A 34 -21.95 -9.31 -13.47
N ALA A 35 -21.10 -8.34 -13.13
CA ALA A 35 -19.72 -8.30 -13.61
C ALA A 35 -18.91 -9.55 -13.20
N LEU A 36 -19.08 -10.03 -11.98
CA LEU A 36 -18.44 -11.26 -11.48
C LEU A 36 -18.94 -12.52 -12.17
N LEU A 37 -20.23 -12.56 -12.54
CA LEU A 37 -20.81 -13.65 -13.31
C LEU A 37 -20.28 -13.66 -14.74
N GLU A 38 -20.28 -12.51 -15.41
CA GLU A 38 -19.75 -12.37 -16.77
C GLU A 38 -18.24 -12.63 -16.84
N ALA A 39 -17.49 -12.28 -15.79
CA ALA A 39 -16.08 -12.63 -15.64
C ALA A 39 -15.84 -14.11 -15.25
N GLY A 40 -16.90 -14.90 -15.06
CA GLY A 40 -16.78 -16.32 -14.69
C GLY A 40 -16.22 -16.57 -13.28
N VAL A 41 -16.20 -15.56 -12.41
CA VAL A 41 -15.83 -15.70 -10.99
C VAL A 41 -16.95 -16.42 -10.23
N ILE A 42 -18.21 -16.09 -10.54
CA ILE A 42 -19.38 -16.84 -10.09
C ILE A 42 -19.56 -18.04 -11.02
N SER A 43 -19.44 -19.25 -10.47
CA SER A 43 -19.65 -20.49 -11.23
C SER A 43 -21.10 -20.98 -11.18
N ASP A 44 -21.50 -21.82 -12.14
CA ASP A 44 -22.81 -22.50 -12.15
C ASP A 44 -23.10 -23.27 -10.85
N ALA A 45 -22.06 -23.79 -10.19
CA ALA A 45 -22.19 -24.48 -8.91
C ALA A 45 -22.60 -23.53 -7.78
N MET A 46 -22.16 -22.27 -7.83
CA MET A 46 -22.52 -21.23 -6.85
C MET A 46 -23.96 -20.74 -7.06
N LEU A 47 -24.48 -20.76 -8.29
CA LEU A 47 -25.88 -20.38 -8.58
C LEU A 47 -26.91 -21.38 -8.05
N ARG A 48 -26.49 -22.59 -7.67
CA ARG A 48 -27.40 -23.62 -7.15
C ARG A 48 -27.75 -23.34 -5.70
N THR A 49 -29.05 -23.28 -5.39
CA THR A 49 -29.54 -23.20 -4.02
C THR A 49 -29.10 -24.44 -3.22
N PRO A 50 -28.48 -24.29 -2.03
CA PRO A 50 -28.21 -25.41 -1.15
C PRO A 50 -29.50 -26.17 -0.85
N ARG A 51 -29.46 -27.52 -0.85
CA ARG A 51 -30.66 -28.37 -0.67
C ARG A 51 -31.43 -28.13 0.65
N ASN A 52 -30.84 -27.40 1.60
CA ASN A 52 -31.41 -27.09 2.92
C ASN A 52 -31.41 -25.58 3.23
N ALA A 53 -31.40 -24.71 2.21
CA ALA A 53 -31.39 -23.26 2.43
C ALA A 53 -32.68 -22.79 3.13
N LEU A 54 -32.54 -21.91 4.12
CA LEU A 54 -33.69 -21.32 4.80
C LEU A 54 -34.44 -20.41 3.82
N LEU A 55 -35.77 -20.29 3.93
CA LEU A 55 -36.58 -19.44 3.03
C LEU A 55 -36.06 -17.99 2.97
N VAL A 56 -35.47 -17.47 4.06
CA VAL A 56 -34.85 -16.13 4.10
C VAL A 56 -33.60 -16.02 3.19
N GLU A 57 -32.87 -17.10 2.95
CA GLU A 57 -31.74 -17.16 2.00
C GLU A 57 -32.25 -17.26 0.55
N VAL A 58 -33.48 -17.73 0.36
CA VAL A 58 -34.16 -17.80 -0.95
C VAL A 58 -34.83 -16.47 -1.33
N PHE A 59 -35.15 -15.60 -0.36
CA PHE A 59 -35.89 -14.34 -0.58
C PHE A 59 -35.17 -13.06 -0.09
N GLY A 60 -33.93 -13.15 0.43
CA GLY A 60 -33.12 -12.00 0.90
C GLY A 60 -32.12 -11.45 -0.13
N ALA A 61 -31.20 -10.58 0.29
CA ALA A 61 -30.15 -9.94 -0.53
C ALA A 61 -29.13 -10.95 -1.09
N GLN A 62 -29.54 -11.72 -2.11
CA GLN A 62 -28.79 -12.84 -2.69
C GLN A 62 -27.53 -12.39 -3.43
N GLU A 63 -27.59 -11.24 -4.09
CA GLU A 63 -26.52 -10.72 -4.95
C GLU A 63 -25.27 -10.41 -4.12
N LYS A 64 -25.42 -9.65 -3.03
CA LYS A 64 -24.33 -9.32 -2.12
C LYS A 64 -23.65 -10.58 -1.57
N HIS A 65 -24.43 -11.51 -1.02
CA HIS A 65 -23.90 -12.77 -0.48
C HIS A 65 -23.23 -13.63 -1.56
N LEU A 66 -23.76 -13.63 -2.78
CA LEU A 66 -23.20 -14.37 -3.91
C LEU A 66 -21.85 -13.78 -4.34
N ALA A 67 -21.77 -12.45 -4.49
CA ALA A 67 -20.54 -11.73 -4.79
C ALA A 67 -19.48 -11.94 -3.70
N GLU A 68 -19.84 -11.76 -2.44
CA GLU A 68 -18.96 -12.00 -1.28
C GLU A 68 -18.41 -13.43 -1.29
N ARG A 69 -19.28 -14.44 -1.47
CA ARG A 69 -18.85 -15.84 -1.49
C ARG A 69 -17.94 -16.15 -2.69
N ALA A 70 -18.22 -15.59 -3.86
CA ALA A 70 -17.41 -15.80 -5.06
C ALA A 70 -16.02 -15.16 -4.91
N LEU A 71 -15.97 -13.91 -4.46
CA LEU A 71 -14.73 -13.19 -4.16
C LEU A 71 -13.93 -13.88 -3.06
N ALA A 72 -14.58 -14.28 -1.95
CA ALA A 72 -13.92 -15.01 -0.87
C ALA A 72 -13.36 -16.35 -1.35
N HIS A 73 -14.08 -17.07 -2.22
CA HIS A 73 -13.59 -18.32 -2.80
C HIS A 73 -12.36 -18.10 -3.68
N TRP A 74 -12.41 -17.12 -4.58
CA TRP A 74 -11.27 -16.75 -5.44
C TRP A 74 -10.07 -16.32 -4.60
N TRP A 75 -10.27 -15.37 -3.67
CA TRP A 75 -9.23 -14.84 -2.80
C TRP A 75 -8.57 -15.95 -1.97
N THR A 76 -9.38 -16.82 -1.35
CA THR A 76 -8.88 -17.96 -0.56
C THR A 76 -8.08 -18.93 -1.42
N LYS A 77 -8.54 -19.23 -2.64
CA LYS A 77 -7.81 -20.09 -3.58
C LYS A 77 -6.46 -19.47 -3.94
N LEU A 78 -6.43 -18.18 -4.22
CA LEU A 78 -5.24 -17.43 -4.60
C LEU A 78 -4.19 -17.42 -3.47
N ILE A 79 -4.58 -17.00 -2.26
CA ILE A 79 -3.68 -16.93 -1.11
C ILE A 79 -3.18 -18.33 -0.69
N ARG A 80 -4.02 -19.37 -0.80
CA ARG A 80 -3.58 -20.76 -0.51
C ARG A 80 -2.59 -21.31 -1.53
N ALA A 81 -2.74 -20.93 -2.81
CA ALA A 81 -1.80 -21.35 -3.85
C ALA A 81 -0.43 -20.68 -3.71
N ARG A 82 -0.39 -19.50 -3.08
CA ARG A 82 0.81 -18.66 -2.94
C ARG A 82 0.91 -18.13 -1.51
N PRO A 83 1.26 -18.98 -0.54
CA PRO A 83 1.33 -18.56 0.84
C PRO A 83 2.48 -17.56 1.05
N CYS A 84 2.17 -16.42 1.66
CA CYS A 84 3.13 -15.47 2.20
C CYS A 84 3.04 -15.45 3.73
N LYS A 85 4.18 -15.28 4.40
CA LYS A 85 4.27 -15.12 5.85
C LYS A 85 3.82 -13.71 6.28
N PHE A 86 4.25 -12.69 5.56
CA PHE A 86 4.10 -11.27 5.93
C PHE A 86 3.11 -10.51 5.05
N PHE A 87 3.09 -10.79 3.75
CA PHE A 87 2.11 -10.21 2.83
C PHE A 87 0.76 -10.90 2.94
N ARG A 88 0.11 -10.69 4.08
CA ARG A 88 -1.18 -11.27 4.43
C ARG A 88 -2.22 -10.17 4.34
N TRP A 89 -3.01 -10.17 3.27
CA TRP A 89 -3.98 -9.13 2.99
C TRP A 89 -5.42 -9.64 3.08
N GLU A 90 -6.33 -8.75 3.43
CA GLU A 90 -7.77 -8.94 3.36
C GLU A 90 -8.32 -8.07 2.24
N LEU A 91 -9.19 -8.65 1.42
CA LEU A 91 -9.87 -7.94 0.34
C LEU A 91 -11.20 -7.40 0.85
N HIS A 92 -11.39 -6.10 0.68
CA HIS A 92 -12.63 -5.38 0.96
C HIS A 92 -13.17 -4.82 -0.35
N VAL A 93 -14.47 -4.93 -0.58
CA VAL A 93 -15.13 -4.34 -1.74
C VAL A 93 -16.22 -3.42 -1.26
N GLN A 94 -16.15 -2.16 -1.64
CA GLN A 94 -17.05 -1.11 -1.17
C GLN A 94 -17.19 0.02 -2.18
N GLN A 95 -18.08 0.96 -1.89
CA GLN A 95 -18.10 2.26 -2.54
C GLN A 95 -17.30 3.25 -1.69
N LEU A 96 -16.32 3.92 -2.29
CA LEU A 96 -15.59 5.01 -1.66
C LEU A 96 -16.01 6.34 -2.26
N GLU A 97 -15.95 7.39 -1.45
CA GLU A 97 -15.99 8.74 -1.97
C GLU A 97 -14.65 9.05 -2.61
N ASP A 98 -14.65 9.16 -3.94
CA ASP A 98 -13.47 9.60 -4.67
C ASP A 98 -13.24 11.10 -4.44
N THR A 99 -12.14 11.42 -3.75
CA THR A 99 -11.75 12.79 -3.42
C THR A 99 -10.73 13.39 -4.39
N GLY A 100 -10.22 12.64 -5.37
CA GLY A 100 -9.07 13.08 -6.18
C GLY A 100 -9.15 12.84 -7.68
N HIS A 101 -9.91 11.84 -8.15
CA HIS A 101 -9.76 11.30 -9.51
C HIS A 101 -11.06 11.28 -10.34
N GLY A 102 -12.20 11.66 -9.74
CA GLY A 102 -13.46 11.83 -10.44
C GLY A 102 -14.09 10.54 -10.99
N HIS A 103 -13.77 9.38 -10.41
CA HIS A 103 -14.34 8.09 -10.73
C HIS A 103 -15.86 8.07 -10.52
N ASP A 104 -16.55 7.43 -11.46
CA ASP A 104 -18.00 7.31 -11.43
C ASP A 104 -18.45 6.30 -10.36
N LYS A 105 -19.08 6.81 -9.30
CA LYS A 105 -19.65 6.03 -8.19
C LYS A 105 -20.72 5.03 -8.66
N ALA A 106 -21.37 5.24 -9.81
CA ALA A 106 -22.41 4.36 -10.32
C ALA A 106 -21.86 3.11 -11.02
N HIS A 107 -20.63 3.17 -11.54
CA HIS A 107 -20.06 2.12 -12.41
C HIS A 107 -18.70 1.59 -11.94
N THR A 108 -18.20 2.10 -10.82
CA THR A 108 -16.92 1.71 -10.24
C THR A 108 -17.14 1.10 -8.86
N ALA A 109 -16.49 -0.03 -8.58
CA ALA A 109 -16.37 -0.60 -7.25
C ALA A 109 -14.94 -0.42 -6.75
N TRP A 110 -14.75 -0.14 -5.47
CA TRP A 110 -13.42 -0.02 -4.89
C TRP A 110 -13.00 -1.33 -4.25
N PHE A 111 -11.95 -1.93 -4.80
CA PHE A 111 -11.31 -3.12 -4.28
C PHE A 111 -10.11 -2.68 -3.46
N CYS A 112 -10.23 -2.81 -2.14
CA CYS A 112 -9.27 -2.28 -1.18
C CYS A 112 -8.60 -3.43 -0.43
N PHE A 113 -7.33 -3.25 -0.10
CA PHE A 113 -6.60 -4.20 0.74
C PHE A 113 -6.36 -3.61 2.12
N THR A 114 -6.54 -4.42 3.16
CA THR A 114 -5.98 -4.17 4.49
C THR A 114 -5.02 -5.28 4.86
N ARG A 115 -4.15 -5.05 5.84
CA ARG A 115 -3.32 -6.11 6.40
C ARG A 115 -4.15 -6.99 7.34
N MET A 116 -4.03 -8.31 7.22
CA MET A 116 -4.65 -9.26 8.16
C MET A 116 -4.15 -8.99 9.58
N GLY A 117 -5.08 -8.85 10.52
CA GLY A 117 -4.75 -8.64 11.94
C GLY A 117 -4.41 -7.19 12.31
N CYS A 118 -4.87 -6.21 11.53
CA CYS A 118 -4.68 -4.77 11.71
C CYS A 118 -4.99 -4.24 13.12
N GLY A 119 -5.82 -4.95 13.90
CA GLY A 119 -6.24 -4.51 15.25
C GLY A 119 -5.22 -4.67 16.38
N ASN A 120 -4.16 -5.48 16.22
CA ASN A 120 -3.19 -5.75 17.31
C ASN A 120 -1.71 -5.87 16.87
N ASN A 121 -1.44 -5.87 15.56
CA ASN A 121 -0.08 -6.07 15.05
C ASN A 121 0.34 -4.86 14.22
N PHE A 122 1.55 -4.35 14.48
CA PHE A 122 2.22 -3.40 13.60
C PHE A 122 2.65 -4.08 12.29
N PRO A 123 2.87 -3.31 11.19
CA PRO A 123 3.51 -3.85 10.01
C PRO A 123 4.87 -4.51 10.37
N PRO A 124 5.22 -5.64 9.75
CA PRO A 124 6.49 -6.30 10.04
C PRO A 124 7.66 -5.40 9.65
N ARG A 125 8.65 -5.27 10.54
CA ARG A 125 9.81 -4.39 10.38
C ARG A 125 11.07 -5.21 10.11
N PHE A 126 11.88 -4.79 9.13
CA PHE A 126 13.11 -5.48 8.75
C PHE A 126 14.29 -4.51 8.65
N ALA A 127 15.42 -4.86 9.28
CA ALA A 127 16.69 -4.16 9.10
C ALA A 127 17.51 -4.83 7.99
N LEU A 128 17.81 -4.11 6.91
CA LEU A 128 18.45 -4.65 5.70
C LEU A 128 19.99 -4.60 5.70
N SER A 129 20.62 -3.80 6.56
CA SER A 129 22.05 -3.50 6.49
C SER A 129 22.92 -4.75 6.48
N LYS A 130 22.64 -5.73 7.34
CA LYS A 130 23.49 -6.91 7.49
C LYS A 130 23.60 -7.75 6.22
N GLY A 131 22.48 -8.06 5.56
CA GLY A 131 22.50 -8.82 4.33
C GLY A 131 23.11 -8.02 3.18
N ILE A 132 22.75 -6.75 3.07
CA ILE A 132 23.26 -5.86 2.01
C ILE A 132 24.77 -5.63 2.15
N GLU A 133 25.28 -5.32 3.34
CA GLU A 133 26.71 -5.15 3.63
C GLU A 133 27.50 -6.46 3.47
N HIS A 134 26.86 -7.62 3.67
CA HIS A 134 27.50 -8.90 3.33
C HIS A 134 27.74 -9.03 1.82
N LEU A 135 26.76 -8.67 0.99
CA LEU A 135 26.91 -8.69 -0.47
C LEU A 135 27.94 -7.67 -0.95
N GLU A 136 27.94 -6.46 -0.38
CA GLU A 136 28.94 -5.41 -0.67
C GLU A 136 30.38 -5.86 -0.38
N ARG A 137 30.59 -6.71 0.64
CA ARG A 137 31.92 -7.27 0.94
C ARG A 137 32.39 -8.31 -0.08
N LEU A 138 31.49 -8.95 -0.81
CA LEU A 138 31.86 -9.90 -1.88
C LEU A 138 32.27 -9.15 -3.15
N LEU A 139 31.56 -8.08 -3.47
CA LEU A 139 31.84 -7.20 -4.59
C LEU A 139 31.20 -5.83 -4.30
N GLU A 140 32.01 -4.77 -4.28
CA GLU A 140 31.53 -3.40 -4.11
C GLU A 140 30.44 -3.10 -5.15
N GLY A 141 29.27 -2.62 -4.73
CA GLY A 141 28.12 -2.34 -5.58
C GLY A 141 27.17 -3.53 -5.84
N PHE A 142 27.48 -4.73 -5.32
CA PHE A 142 26.58 -5.88 -5.40
C PHE A 142 25.33 -5.66 -4.53
N GLY A 143 25.50 -5.34 -3.25
CA GLY A 143 24.39 -5.03 -2.36
C GLY A 143 23.54 -3.85 -2.86
N GLN A 144 24.16 -2.78 -3.38
CA GLN A 144 23.46 -1.66 -3.99
C GLN A 144 22.62 -2.10 -5.20
N THR A 145 23.16 -2.99 -6.04
CA THR A 145 22.44 -3.50 -7.21
C THR A 145 21.25 -4.38 -6.79
N VAL A 146 21.41 -5.20 -5.76
CA VAL A 146 20.30 -6.00 -5.19
C VAL A 146 19.26 -5.11 -4.54
N LEU A 147 19.67 -4.05 -3.84
CA LEU A 147 18.75 -3.09 -3.23
C LEU A 147 17.92 -2.35 -4.30
N ALA A 148 18.50 -2.08 -5.48
CA ALA A 148 17.76 -1.51 -6.60
C ALA A 148 16.69 -2.47 -7.14
N VAL A 149 16.95 -3.78 -7.15
CA VAL A 149 15.93 -4.79 -7.49
C VAL A 149 14.82 -4.82 -6.44
N LEU A 150 15.18 -4.73 -5.16
CA LEU A 150 14.20 -4.67 -4.07
C LEU A 150 13.33 -3.41 -4.17
N GLN A 151 13.94 -2.25 -4.46
CA GLN A 151 13.21 -1.00 -4.71
C GLN A 151 12.15 -1.18 -5.78
N ASP A 152 12.53 -1.67 -6.96
CA ASP A 152 11.59 -1.88 -8.07
C ASP A 152 10.47 -2.87 -7.69
N ALA A 153 10.79 -3.91 -6.92
CA ALA A 153 9.80 -4.87 -6.47
C ALA A 153 8.80 -4.27 -5.47
N THR A 154 9.23 -3.40 -4.57
CA THR A 154 8.34 -2.70 -3.62
C THR A 154 7.40 -1.71 -4.28
N LEU A 155 7.81 -1.09 -5.40
CA LEU A 155 6.93 -0.21 -6.18
C LEU A 155 5.74 -0.95 -6.80
N LEU A 156 5.80 -2.28 -6.90
CA LEU A 156 4.73 -3.13 -7.42
C LEU A 156 3.84 -3.72 -6.31
N LEU A 157 4.03 -3.31 -5.06
CA LEU A 157 3.34 -3.85 -3.90
C LEU A 157 2.46 -2.78 -3.22
N PRO A 158 1.37 -3.19 -2.54
CA PRO A 158 0.61 -2.33 -1.62
C PRO A 158 1.51 -1.62 -0.61
N ASP A 159 1.18 -0.37 -0.30
CA ASP A 159 1.99 0.63 0.42
C ASP A 159 3.05 0.02 1.36
N ALA A 160 4.29 -0.10 0.87
CA ALA A 160 5.43 -0.54 1.66
C ALA A 160 6.22 0.69 2.11
N HIS A 161 6.45 0.83 3.42
CA HIS A 161 7.28 1.91 3.94
C HIS A 161 8.76 1.53 3.81
N THR A 162 9.54 2.40 3.19
CA THR A 162 10.87 2.06 2.66
C THR A 162 11.85 3.23 2.78
N PRO A 163 13.17 3.00 2.67
CA PRO A 163 14.16 4.09 2.76
C PRO A 163 14.00 5.17 1.68
N TRP A 164 13.61 4.78 0.46
CA TRP A 164 13.34 5.74 -0.63
C TRP A 164 12.01 6.50 -0.42
N GLY A 165 11.00 5.86 0.16
CA GLY A 165 9.76 6.54 0.57
C GLY A 165 10.01 7.57 1.68
N ALA A 166 10.77 7.18 2.71
CA ALA A 166 11.17 8.07 3.79
C ALA A 166 11.97 9.29 3.28
N LEU A 167 12.90 9.08 2.34
CA LEU A 167 13.60 10.20 1.70
C LEU A 167 12.63 11.16 0.99
N GLY A 168 11.67 10.64 0.23
CA GLY A 168 10.68 11.48 -0.45
C GLY A 168 9.86 12.34 0.53
N TRP A 169 9.47 11.78 1.68
CA TRP A 169 8.79 12.53 2.73
C TRP A 169 9.69 13.58 3.37
N VAL A 170 10.93 13.23 3.73
CA VAL A 170 11.91 14.18 4.28
C VAL A 170 12.17 15.33 3.29
N GLU A 171 12.31 15.02 1.99
CA GLU A 171 12.46 16.03 0.94
C GLU A 171 11.27 16.98 0.88
N ALA A 172 10.06 16.46 0.97
CA ALA A 172 8.83 17.25 0.89
C ALA A 172 8.57 18.09 2.15
N VAL A 173 8.67 17.50 3.34
CA VAL A 173 8.21 18.08 4.61
C VAL A 173 9.34 18.79 5.35
N HIS A 174 10.46 18.12 5.53
CA HIS A 174 11.58 18.65 6.32
C HIS A 174 12.43 19.62 5.51
N TRP A 175 12.82 19.23 4.29
CA TRP A 175 13.72 20.02 3.44
C TRP A 175 12.98 20.98 2.50
N ARG A 176 11.68 20.81 2.29
CA ARG A 176 10.86 21.63 1.36
C ARG A 176 11.48 21.75 -0.02
N TYR A 177 12.07 20.66 -0.51
CA TYR A 177 12.80 20.60 -1.77
C TYR A 177 13.98 21.57 -1.89
N SER A 178 14.51 22.09 -0.77
CA SER A 178 15.72 22.93 -0.77
C SER A 178 16.92 22.11 -1.24
N ASP A 179 17.80 22.69 -2.07
CA ASP A 179 18.89 21.93 -2.71
C ASP A 179 20.03 21.56 -1.75
N ASN A 180 20.20 22.32 -0.67
CA ASN A 180 21.29 22.16 0.28
C ASN A 180 20.91 22.63 1.70
N ASP A 181 21.70 22.23 2.69
CA ASP A 181 21.42 22.52 4.10
C ASP A 181 21.60 24.00 4.47
N ILE A 182 22.42 24.76 3.71
CA ILE A 182 22.61 26.20 3.96
C ILE A 182 21.32 26.95 3.61
N GLU A 183 20.77 26.68 2.44
CA GLU A 183 19.49 27.25 1.99
C GLU A 183 18.33 26.82 2.91
N LEU A 184 18.28 25.54 3.27
CA LEU A 184 17.30 25.01 4.21
C LEU A 184 17.30 25.78 5.54
N LEU A 185 18.48 25.94 6.14
CA LEU A 185 18.63 26.60 7.44
C LEU A 185 18.29 28.09 7.37
N GLU A 186 18.67 28.79 6.29
CA GLU A 186 18.28 30.19 6.10
C GLU A 186 16.78 30.37 5.90
N ASN A 187 16.15 29.52 5.10
CA ASN A 187 14.71 29.54 4.88
C ASN A 187 13.96 29.29 6.21
N ARG A 188 14.36 28.26 6.96
CA ARG A 188 13.78 27.95 8.28
C ARG A 188 14.00 29.07 9.29
N ARG A 189 15.18 29.69 9.30
CA ARG A 189 15.48 30.83 10.18
C ARG A 189 14.49 31.98 9.93
N ILE A 190 14.23 32.30 8.66
CA ILE A 190 13.28 33.35 8.27
C ILE A 190 11.85 32.97 8.66
N GLU A 191 11.44 31.74 8.39
CA GLU A 191 10.08 31.24 8.68
C GLU A 191 9.77 31.20 10.18
N CYS A 192 10.73 30.78 11.00
CA CYS A 192 10.58 30.70 12.46
C CYS A 192 10.88 32.03 13.17
N GLY A 193 11.40 33.04 12.45
CA GLY A 193 11.64 34.38 12.98
C GLY A 193 12.88 34.52 13.88
N TYR A 194 13.93 33.72 13.64
CA TYR A 194 15.19 33.81 14.38
C TYR A 194 16.16 34.82 13.73
N ASP A 195 16.97 35.50 14.55
CA ASP A 195 17.93 36.48 14.05
C ASP A 195 19.15 35.81 13.40
N THR A 196 19.54 34.63 13.90
CA THR A 196 20.67 33.85 13.37
C THR A 196 20.36 32.36 13.19
N VAL A 197 21.10 31.69 12.30
CA VAL A 197 21.01 30.23 12.12
C VAL A 197 21.45 29.49 13.39
N ALA A 198 22.39 30.05 14.16
CA ALA A 198 22.84 29.45 15.41
C ALA A 198 21.70 29.37 16.43
N GLU A 199 20.90 30.43 16.56
CA GLU A 199 19.72 30.43 17.42
C GLU A 199 18.66 29.42 16.96
N LEU A 200 18.43 29.30 15.65
CA LEU A 200 17.54 28.27 15.10
C LEU A 200 18.00 26.86 15.52
N VAL A 201 19.28 26.53 15.29
CA VAL A 201 19.81 25.18 15.58
C VAL A 201 19.83 24.86 17.08
N GLU A 202 19.95 25.86 17.94
CA GLU A 202 19.90 25.67 19.40
C GLU A 202 18.47 25.44 19.92
N ASN A 203 17.46 26.04 19.28
CA ASN A 203 16.08 26.05 19.79
C ASN A 203 15.12 25.13 19.04
N GLU A 204 15.42 24.76 17.79
CA GLU A 204 14.56 23.96 16.92
C GLU A 204 15.23 22.66 16.48
N HIS A 205 14.44 21.58 16.38
CA HIS A 205 14.92 20.33 15.81
C HIS A 205 14.80 20.36 14.29
N VAL A 206 15.89 20.72 13.61
CA VAL A 206 15.95 20.73 12.13
C VAL A 206 16.59 19.44 11.62
N VAL A 207 15.84 18.64 10.85
CA VAL A 207 16.35 17.45 10.19
C VAL A 207 17.18 17.85 8.97
N THR A 208 18.50 17.98 9.12
CA THR A 208 19.43 18.27 8.01
C THR A 208 19.81 17.00 7.24
N ARG A 209 20.43 17.14 6.06
CA ARG A 209 21.00 16.00 5.33
C ARG A 209 22.12 15.33 6.10
N GLU A 210 22.90 16.09 6.86
CA GLU A 210 23.93 15.54 7.73
C GLU A 210 23.30 14.64 8.82
N VAL A 211 22.23 15.10 9.47
CA VAL A 211 21.51 14.31 10.48
C VAL A 211 20.92 13.05 9.85
N PHE A 212 20.24 13.19 8.72
CA PHE A 212 19.63 12.07 8.01
C PHE A 212 20.69 11.04 7.59
N TYR A 213 21.73 11.41 6.85
CA TYR A 213 22.71 10.46 6.32
C TYR A 213 23.83 10.05 7.29
N ARG A 214 23.76 10.41 8.57
CA ARG A 214 24.82 10.15 9.56
C ARG A 214 25.17 8.67 9.69
N GLU A 215 24.17 7.79 9.65
CA GLU A 215 24.35 6.35 9.93
C GLU A 215 23.99 5.40 8.77
N LEU A 216 23.61 5.96 7.61
CA LEU A 216 23.29 5.23 6.40
C LEU A 216 24.04 5.78 5.17
N PRO A 217 24.53 4.90 4.28
CA PRO A 217 25.06 5.34 2.99
C PRO A 217 23.98 6.03 2.15
N LYS A 218 24.33 7.14 1.48
CA LYS A 218 23.40 7.89 0.62
C LYS A 218 22.71 7.04 -0.45
N TRP A 219 23.41 6.03 -0.97
CA TRP A 219 22.87 5.17 -2.01
C TRP A 219 21.75 4.24 -1.51
N VAL A 220 21.55 4.08 -0.20
CA VAL A 220 20.47 3.24 0.34
C VAL A 220 19.10 3.82 0.02
N CYS A 221 18.97 5.15 0.00
CA CYS A 221 17.70 5.82 -0.32
C CYS A 221 17.50 6.02 -1.84
N ALA A 222 18.54 5.80 -2.65
CA ALA A 222 18.49 5.87 -4.10
C ALA A 222 19.42 4.83 -4.74
N PRO A 223 19.11 3.53 -4.57
CA PRO A 223 19.98 2.46 -5.03
C PRO A 223 20.03 2.42 -6.56
N LYS A 224 21.15 1.95 -7.10
CA LYS A 224 21.40 1.89 -8.54
C LYS A 224 21.99 0.54 -8.92
N ARG A 225 21.67 0.09 -10.12
CA ARG A 225 22.30 -1.09 -10.75
C ARG A 225 23.69 -0.71 -11.24
N VAL A 226 24.69 -0.87 -10.38
CA VAL A 226 26.08 -0.46 -10.66
C VAL A 226 26.96 -1.63 -11.11
N ARG A 227 26.46 -2.87 -11.01
CA ARG A 227 27.14 -4.08 -11.48
C ARG A 227 26.34 -4.79 -12.56
N SER A 228 27.08 -5.39 -13.50
CA SER A 228 26.49 -6.27 -14.50
C SER A 228 26.13 -7.63 -13.89
N ARG A 229 25.21 -8.33 -14.55
CA ARG A 229 24.82 -9.70 -14.16
C ARG A 229 26.02 -10.64 -14.10
N ALA A 230 26.90 -10.59 -15.10
CA ALA A 230 28.07 -11.47 -15.16
C ALA A 230 29.05 -11.25 -13.98
N GLU A 231 29.25 -9.99 -13.56
CA GLU A 231 30.06 -9.69 -12.38
C GLU A 231 29.43 -10.22 -11.10
N ILE A 232 28.10 -10.06 -10.95
CA ILE A 232 27.34 -10.56 -9.80
C ILE A 232 27.42 -12.10 -9.72
N GLU A 233 27.20 -12.79 -10.83
CA GLU A 233 27.29 -14.26 -10.89
C GLU A 233 28.70 -14.77 -10.55
N ALA A 234 29.74 -14.11 -11.05
CA ALA A 234 31.12 -14.46 -10.74
C ALA A 234 31.49 -14.21 -9.27
N ALA A 235 30.94 -13.16 -8.65
CA ALA A 235 31.19 -12.80 -7.26
C ALA A 235 30.36 -13.62 -6.24
N ALA A 236 29.23 -14.20 -6.67
CA ALA A 236 28.32 -14.99 -5.83
C ALA A 236 28.93 -16.35 -5.42
N SER A 237 29.90 -16.30 -4.52
CA SER A 237 30.67 -17.47 -4.05
C SER A 237 30.09 -18.16 -2.82
N THR A 238 29.12 -17.56 -2.14
CA THR A 238 28.48 -18.10 -0.94
C THR A 238 27.07 -18.61 -1.24
N VAL A 239 26.59 -19.58 -0.45
CA VAL A 239 25.21 -20.10 -0.57
C VAL A 239 24.19 -18.96 -0.46
N PHE A 240 24.42 -18.04 0.48
CA PHE A 240 23.59 -16.85 0.66
C PHE A 240 23.53 -15.98 -0.61
N ALA A 241 24.69 -15.61 -1.17
CA ALA A 241 24.73 -14.77 -2.37
C ALA A 241 24.07 -15.44 -3.57
N LEU A 242 24.29 -16.76 -3.75
CA LEU A 242 23.65 -17.55 -4.81
C LEU A 242 22.12 -17.55 -4.67
N GLN A 243 21.60 -17.68 -3.44
CA GLN A 243 20.16 -17.63 -3.19
C GLN A 243 19.58 -16.24 -3.50
N VAL A 244 20.27 -15.17 -3.10
CA VAL A 244 19.86 -13.80 -3.42
C VAL A 244 19.78 -13.60 -4.94
N VAL A 245 20.82 -13.99 -5.68
CA VAL A 245 20.83 -13.91 -7.15
C VAL A 245 19.69 -14.69 -7.76
N ALA A 246 19.44 -15.93 -7.30
CA ALA A 246 18.34 -16.75 -7.81
C ALA A 246 16.96 -16.11 -7.59
N VAL A 247 16.75 -15.42 -6.46
CA VAL A 247 15.49 -14.71 -6.20
C VAL A 247 15.37 -13.45 -7.05
N CYS A 248 16.45 -12.69 -7.22
CA CYS A 248 16.47 -11.53 -8.13
C CYS A 248 16.20 -11.94 -9.59
N ASP A 249 16.77 -13.06 -10.04
CA ASP A 249 16.52 -13.62 -11.37
C ASP A 249 15.06 -14.07 -11.52
N ALA A 250 14.48 -14.68 -10.48
CA ALA A 250 13.07 -15.06 -10.49
C ALA A 250 12.13 -13.83 -10.54
N LEU A 251 12.45 -12.76 -9.81
CA LEU A 251 11.73 -11.48 -9.90
C LEU A 251 11.82 -10.91 -11.32
N HIS A 252 13.03 -10.83 -11.88
CA HIS A 252 13.22 -10.34 -13.24
C HIS A 252 12.46 -11.18 -14.27
N ALA A 253 12.52 -12.51 -14.15
CA ALA A 253 11.81 -13.42 -15.04
C ALA A 253 10.29 -13.23 -14.96
N LEU A 254 9.73 -13.02 -13.77
CA LEU A 254 8.31 -12.76 -13.56
C LEU A 254 7.87 -11.45 -14.23
N VAL A 255 8.58 -10.34 -13.97
CA VAL A 255 8.19 -9.02 -14.51
C VAL A 255 8.46 -8.88 -16.01
N SER A 256 9.27 -9.78 -16.58
CA SER A 256 9.58 -9.81 -18.02
C SER A 256 8.64 -10.71 -18.83
N GLN A 257 7.66 -11.35 -18.19
CA GLN A 257 6.66 -12.16 -18.91
C GLN A 257 5.81 -11.27 -19.82
N SER A 258 5.43 -11.79 -20.98
CA SER A 258 4.67 -11.01 -21.98
C SER A 258 3.25 -10.63 -21.53
N ASP A 259 2.71 -11.37 -20.57
CA ASP A 259 1.40 -11.15 -19.96
C ASP A 259 1.50 -10.37 -18.63
N PHE A 260 2.68 -9.92 -18.22
CA PHE A 260 2.85 -9.06 -17.05
C PHE A 260 2.34 -7.64 -17.35
N ILE A 261 1.30 -7.20 -16.63
CA ILE A 261 0.59 -5.93 -16.87
C ILE A 261 0.56 -5.01 -15.65
N LEU A 262 1.06 -5.48 -14.51
CA LEU A 262 1.11 -4.71 -13.28
C LEU A 262 2.17 -3.60 -13.38
N THR A 263 1.78 -2.38 -13.03
CA THR A 263 2.69 -1.22 -12.99
C THR A 263 2.66 -0.56 -11.61
N PRO A 264 3.65 0.30 -11.27
CA PRO A 264 3.63 1.05 -10.02
C PRO A 264 2.38 1.93 -9.84
N ALA A 265 1.77 2.37 -10.94
CA ALA A 265 0.57 3.19 -10.92
C ALA A 265 -0.73 2.40 -10.60
N ASP A 266 -0.63 1.09 -10.42
CA ASP A 266 -1.75 0.21 -10.08
C ASP A 266 -1.83 -0.08 -8.57
N LYS A 267 -1.01 0.57 -7.74
CA LYS A 267 -0.83 0.25 -6.32
C LYS A 267 -0.89 1.50 -5.47
N GLY A 268 -1.34 1.34 -4.22
CA GLY A 268 -1.35 2.38 -3.20
C GLY A 268 -2.68 3.13 -3.12
N THR A 269 -2.81 3.97 -2.09
CA THR A 269 -4.08 4.65 -1.78
C THR A 269 -4.26 5.99 -2.48
N TYR A 270 -3.22 6.55 -3.09
CA TYR A 270 -3.31 7.84 -3.79
C TYR A 270 -4.46 7.89 -4.81
N ARG A 271 -4.84 6.74 -5.39
CA ARG A 271 -5.94 6.62 -6.37
C ARG A 271 -7.29 6.98 -5.79
N CYS A 272 -7.52 6.76 -4.50
CA CYS A 272 -8.74 7.22 -3.82
C CYS A 272 -8.61 8.64 -3.23
N GLY A 273 -7.49 9.33 -3.51
CA GLY A 273 -7.24 10.69 -3.06
C GLY A 273 -6.95 10.80 -1.57
N ARG A 274 -6.46 9.72 -0.95
CA ARG A 274 -6.08 9.67 0.48
C ARG A 274 -4.75 8.96 0.67
N GLU A 275 -4.03 9.35 1.72
CA GLU A 275 -2.85 8.64 2.19
C GLU A 275 -3.25 7.56 3.20
N THR A 276 -2.41 6.53 3.33
CA THR A 276 -2.62 5.45 4.28
C THR A 276 -1.82 5.65 5.57
N ILE A 277 -2.40 5.23 6.69
CA ILE A 277 -1.71 5.15 8.00
C ILE A 277 -1.25 3.71 8.33
N ASP A 278 -1.48 2.75 7.44
CA ASP A 278 -0.98 1.37 7.57
C ASP A 278 0.02 1.08 6.44
N GLY A 279 0.69 -0.06 6.50
CA GLY A 279 1.60 -0.50 5.46
C GLY A 279 1.69 -2.00 5.37
N SER A 280 2.08 -2.50 4.20
CA SER A 280 2.34 -3.92 3.98
C SER A 280 3.58 -4.39 4.75
N MET A 281 4.56 -3.49 4.97
CA MET A 281 5.77 -3.70 5.75
C MET A 281 6.50 -2.39 6.02
N ILE A 282 7.54 -2.45 6.85
CA ILE A 282 8.51 -1.38 7.07
C ILE A 282 9.93 -1.92 6.82
N LEU A 283 10.62 -1.34 5.83
CA LEU A 283 12.01 -1.64 5.51
C LEU A 283 12.92 -0.52 6.02
N LEU A 284 13.92 -0.91 6.79
CA LEU A 284 14.86 -0.01 7.45
C LEU A 284 16.29 -0.36 7.05
N TRP A 285 17.21 0.59 7.14
CA TRP A 285 18.62 0.29 6.98
C TRP A 285 19.12 -0.48 8.22
N LYS A 286 18.90 0.05 9.42
CA LYS A 286 19.23 -0.57 10.70
C LYS A 286 18.03 -0.52 11.65
N GLN A 287 18.10 -1.32 12.70
CA GLN A 287 17.15 -1.21 13.81
C GLN A 287 17.30 0.18 14.46
N HIS A 288 16.18 0.90 14.62
CA HIS A 288 16.15 2.25 15.22
C HIS A 288 17.01 3.29 14.47
N ASP A 289 16.99 3.25 13.14
CA ASP A 289 17.62 4.29 12.34
C ASP A 289 16.68 5.49 12.08
N VAL A 290 17.23 6.54 11.48
CA VAL A 290 16.46 7.72 11.09
C VAL A 290 15.31 7.37 10.14
N ILE A 291 15.43 6.34 9.30
CA ILE A 291 14.34 5.94 8.38
C ILE A 291 13.10 5.56 9.18
N GLY A 292 13.27 4.80 10.26
CA GLY A 292 12.18 4.42 11.16
C GLY A 292 11.54 5.63 11.83
N GLU A 293 12.36 6.55 12.36
CA GLU A 293 11.88 7.79 12.98
C GLU A 293 11.05 8.63 12.00
N MET A 294 11.54 8.79 10.77
CA MET A 294 10.87 9.57 9.74
C MET A 294 9.54 8.93 9.30
N ILE A 295 9.48 7.60 9.20
CA ILE A 295 8.23 6.88 8.90
C ILE A 295 7.22 7.05 10.05
N ASP A 296 7.66 6.88 11.30
CA ASP A 296 6.77 7.00 12.46
C ASP A 296 6.22 8.44 12.60
N GLU A 297 7.06 9.46 12.35
CA GLU A 297 6.63 10.87 12.34
C GLU A 297 5.61 11.15 11.24
N TYR A 298 5.87 10.70 10.00
CA TYR A 298 4.92 10.81 8.88
C TYR A 298 3.56 10.18 9.20
N LEU A 299 3.54 8.94 9.69
CA LEU A 299 2.30 8.24 10.02
C LEU A 299 1.55 8.94 11.15
N ASN A 300 2.26 9.50 12.13
CA ASN A 300 1.66 10.29 13.19
C ASN A 300 1.08 11.63 12.67
N GLU A 301 1.76 12.32 11.76
CA GLU A 301 1.22 13.52 11.11
C GLU A 301 -0.08 13.21 10.35
N LEU A 302 -0.08 12.16 9.52
CA LEU A 302 -1.29 11.72 8.81
C LEU A 302 -2.45 11.41 9.75
N GLY A 303 -2.18 10.67 10.83
CA GLY A 303 -3.18 10.33 11.84
C GLY A 303 -3.77 11.57 12.53
N ASN A 304 -2.94 12.60 12.77
CA ASN A 304 -3.37 13.85 13.41
C ASN A 304 -4.13 14.79 12.46
N CYS A 305 -3.84 14.76 11.15
CA CYS A 305 -4.55 15.54 10.14
C CYS A 305 -5.98 15.04 9.88
N GLY A 306 -6.25 13.75 10.12
CA GLY A 306 -7.58 13.15 9.99
C GLY A 306 -8.04 12.85 8.56
N GLU A 307 -7.21 13.15 7.55
CA GLU A 307 -7.45 12.88 6.14
C GLU A 307 -6.67 11.64 5.67
N TYR A 308 -6.94 10.48 6.29
CA TYR A 308 -6.31 9.21 5.96
C TYR A 308 -7.32 8.12 5.55
N CYS A 309 -6.79 6.97 5.16
CA CYS A 309 -7.54 5.72 5.07
C CYS A 309 -6.77 4.54 5.71
N ASP A 310 -7.51 3.51 6.11
CA ASP A 310 -6.96 2.30 6.75
C ASP A 310 -6.54 1.22 5.73
N PHE A 311 -6.69 1.50 4.43
CA PHE A 311 -6.33 0.57 3.37
C PHE A 311 -4.85 0.75 3.01
N ILE A 312 -4.17 -0.33 2.64
CA ILE A 312 -2.80 -0.29 2.09
C ILE A 312 -2.78 -0.29 0.55
N ASP A 313 -3.95 -0.42 -0.06
CA ASP A 313 -4.16 -0.33 -1.51
C ASP A 313 -5.65 -0.04 -1.76
N ALA A 314 -5.95 0.82 -2.74
CA ALA A 314 -7.33 1.13 -3.12
C ALA A 314 -7.46 1.19 -4.65
N ASN A 315 -8.15 0.21 -5.22
CA ASN A 315 -8.27 0.06 -6.68
C ASN A 315 -9.71 0.38 -7.13
N PRO A 316 -9.91 1.43 -7.94
CA PRO A 316 -11.15 1.62 -8.68
C PRO A 316 -11.23 0.57 -9.78
N VAL A 317 -12.25 -0.29 -9.70
CA VAL A 317 -12.52 -1.37 -10.65
C VAL A 317 -13.83 -1.07 -11.36
N PRO A 318 -13.82 -0.87 -12.69
CA PRO A 318 -15.05 -0.80 -13.45
C PRO A 318 -15.86 -2.09 -13.25
N MET A 319 -17.14 -1.96 -12.90
CA MET A 319 -18.06 -3.08 -12.67
C MET A 319 -18.48 -3.72 -14.02
N THR A 320 -17.50 -4.26 -14.73
CA THR A 320 -17.60 -4.94 -16.01
C THR A 320 -16.75 -6.20 -15.95
N ALA A 321 -17.04 -7.20 -16.78
CA ALA A 321 -16.23 -8.42 -16.85
C ALA A 321 -14.74 -8.14 -17.10
N ALA A 322 -14.45 -7.22 -18.02
CA ALA A 322 -13.08 -6.83 -18.37
C ALA A 322 -12.34 -6.17 -17.20
N GLY A 323 -13.00 -5.23 -16.50
CA GLY A 323 -12.40 -4.57 -15.33
C GLY A 323 -12.10 -5.54 -14.18
N VAL A 324 -13.02 -6.47 -13.92
CA VAL A 324 -12.82 -7.54 -12.93
C VAL A 324 -11.64 -8.44 -13.33
N HIS A 325 -11.59 -8.90 -14.58
CA HIS A 325 -10.49 -9.74 -15.07
C HIS A 325 -9.12 -9.05 -14.98
N GLU A 326 -9.06 -7.78 -15.36
CA GLU A 326 -7.83 -6.99 -15.27
C GLU A 326 -7.38 -6.86 -13.81
N PHE A 327 -8.28 -6.51 -12.90
CA PHE A 327 -7.99 -6.43 -11.47
C PHE A 327 -7.48 -7.76 -10.91
N MET A 328 -8.16 -8.86 -11.22
CA MET A 328 -7.75 -10.19 -10.77
C MET A 328 -6.35 -10.55 -11.31
N THR A 329 -6.09 -10.30 -12.58
CA THR A 329 -4.78 -10.56 -13.21
C THR A 329 -3.66 -9.76 -12.53
N LYS A 330 -3.87 -8.46 -12.33
CA LYS A 330 -2.92 -7.58 -11.62
C LYS A 330 -2.71 -8.03 -10.18
N THR A 331 -3.77 -8.44 -9.50
CA THR A 331 -3.71 -8.95 -8.12
C THR A 331 -2.92 -10.25 -8.02
N GLU A 332 -3.13 -11.17 -8.96
CA GLU A 332 -2.37 -12.42 -9.03
C GLU A 332 -0.89 -12.18 -9.30
N GLN A 333 -0.55 -11.18 -10.14
CA GLN A 333 0.81 -10.74 -10.38
C GLN A 333 1.43 -10.08 -9.14
N ALA A 334 0.70 -9.20 -8.47
CA ALA A 334 1.15 -8.54 -7.23
C ALA A 334 1.48 -9.56 -6.14
N ILE A 335 0.67 -10.62 -5.98
CA ILE A 335 0.95 -11.70 -5.02
C ILE A 335 2.19 -12.51 -5.41
N GLN A 336 2.46 -12.71 -6.70
CA GLN A 336 3.71 -13.37 -7.13
C GLN A 336 4.94 -12.53 -6.81
N VAL A 337 4.85 -11.23 -7.06
CA VAL A 337 5.89 -10.28 -6.65
C VAL A 337 6.06 -10.35 -5.14
N ALA A 338 4.97 -10.31 -4.37
CA ALA A 338 5.00 -10.37 -2.90
C ALA A 338 5.72 -11.62 -2.37
N VAL A 339 5.43 -12.80 -2.93
CA VAL A 339 6.11 -14.07 -2.56
C VAL A 339 7.62 -13.99 -2.79
N LEU A 340 8.05 -13.44 -3.92
CA LEU A 340 9.48 -13.36 -4.25
C LEU A 340 10.19 -12.27 -3.47
N THR A 341 9.54 -11.11 -3.30
CA THR A 341 10.03 -10.01 -2.47
C THR A 341 10.17 -10.44 -1.01
N GLU A 342 9.22 -11.20 -0.46
CA GLU A 342 9.31 -11.76 0.88
C GLU A 342 10.52 -12.69 1.03
N LYS A 343 10.77 -13.57 0.06
CA LYS A 343 11.96 -14.43 0.07
C LYS A 343 13.24 -13.59 0.05
N LEU A 344 13.27 -12.54 -0.75
CA LEU A 344 14.43 -11.64 -0.82
C LEU A 344 14.65 -10.92 0.52
N ILE A 345 13.60 -10.38 1.13
CA ILE A 345 13.66 -9.71 2.44
C ILE A 345 14.09 -10.69 3.52
N LEU A 346 13.57 -11.92 3.54
CA LEU A 346 13.97 -12.94 4.51
C LEU A 346 15.44 -13.38 4.39
N LEU A 347 16.03 -13.25 3.19
CA LEU A 347 17.46 -13.47 3.00
C LEU A 347 18.25 -12.25 3.50
N LEU A 348 17.83 -11.05 3.13
CA LEU A 348 18.61 -9.82 3.35
C LEU A 348 18.46 -9.22 4.75
N GLY A 349 17.27 -9.33 5.32
CA GLY A 349 16.83 -8.58 6.49
C GLY A 349 16.62 -9.43 7.72
N GLU A 350 16.78 -8.79 8.88
CA GLU A 350 16.41 -9.35 10.17
C GLU A 350 15.09 -8.74 10.65
N GLU A 351 14.11 -9.60 10.92
CA GLU A 351 12.82 -9.26 11.54
C GLU A 351 13.03 -8.95 13.03
N PHE A 352 12.41 -7.89 13.55
CA PHE A 352 12.52 -7.51 14.97
C PHE A 352 11.25 -6.90 15.56
#